data_AF-A0A3B0Y545-F1
#
_entry.id   AF-A0A3B0Y545-F1
#
_cell.length_a   1.000
_cell.length_b   1.000
_cell.length_c   1.000
_cell.angle_alpha   90.00
_cell.angle_beta   90.00
_cell.angle_gamma   90.00
#
_symmetry.space_group_name_H-M   'P 1'
#
loop_
_entity.id
_entity.type
_entity.pdbx_description
1 polymer ?
#
loop_
_entity_poly.entity_id
_entity_poly.type
_entity_poly.pdbx_seq_one_letter_code
_entity_poly.pdbx_strand_id
1 'polypeptide(L)'
;PDGKMISASILTHPFKMVSGITKSQILQELPDHITLKLVTDERFNKDEENALLENFRYRVGDNVKIEIEIVTDIPRTKSGKYRWVISKVPKGQLNKNLE
;
A
#
# COMPACT_ATOMS: atom_id res chain seq x y z
N PRO A 1 -4.81 5.47 -16.65
CA PRO A 1 -4.19 5.86 -15.36
C PRO A 1 -2.94 5.01 -15.10
N ASP A 2 -1.80 5.54 -15.55
CA ASP A 2 -0.47 4.93 -15.49
C ASP A 2 0.02 4.76 -14.05
N GLY A 3 0.63 3.61 -13.74
CA GLY A 3 1.19 3.17 -12.45
C GLY A 3 2.21 4.13 -11.82
N LYS A 4 1.74 5.32 -11.45
CA LYS A 4 2.51 6.41 -10.87
C LYS A 4 2.98 5.97 -9.48
N MET A 5 4.23 6.28 -9.14
CA MET A 5 4.74 6.10 -7.79
C MET A 5 3.78 6.75 -6.79
N ILE A 6 3.27 5.94 -5.87
CA ILE A 6 2.25 6.43 -4.95
C ILE A 6 2.94 7.16 -3.83
N SER A 7 2.67 8.47 -3.74
CA SER A 7 3.21 9.29 -2.67
C SER A 7 2.72 8.77 -1.33
N ALA A 8 3.65 8.60 -0.38
CA ALA A 8 3.34 8.22 0.99
C ALA A 8 2.23 9.08 1.60
N SER A 9 2.16 10.38 1.26
CA SER A 9 1.12 11.29 1.77
C SER A 9 -0.29 10.99 1.25
N ILE A 10 -0.42 10.34 0.09
CA ILE A 10 -1.72 9.88 -0.45
C ILE A 10 -2.14 8.60 0.27
N LEU A 11 -1.16 7.77 0.64
CA LEU A 11 -1.35 6.46 1.25
C LEU A 11 -1.68 6.52 2.73
N THR A 12 -1.51 7.66 3.41
CA THR A 12 -1.81 7.75 4.85
C THR A 12 -3.31 7.84 5.11
N HIS A 13 -4.07 8.42 4.19
CA HIS A 13 -5.50 8.64 4.36
C HIS A 13 -6.33 7.35 4.39
N PRO A 14 -6.11 6.34 3.52
CA PRO A 14 -6.79 5.05 3.58
C PRO A 14 -6.73 4.38 4.96
N PHE A 15 -5.59 4.44 5.65
CA PHE A 15 -5.44 3.79 6.95
C PHE A 15 -6.14 4.54 8.09
N LYS A 16 -6.45 5.83 7.94
CA LYS A 16 -7.07 6.63 9.02
C LYS A 16 -8.52 6.25 9.28
N MET A 17 -9.19 5.67 8.30
CA MET A 17 -10.60 5.28 8.38
C MET A 17 -10.78 3.81 8.73
N VAL A 18 -9.67 3.09 8.96
CA VAL A 18 -9.67 1.64 9.16
C VAL A 18 -9.16 1.33 10.56
N SER A 19 -9.98 0.61 11.32
CA SER A 19 -9.71 0.21 12.69
C SER A 19 -8.92 -1.10 12.75
N GLY A 20 -8.18 -1.28 13.84
CA GLY A 20 -7.49 -2.54 14.13
C GLY A 20 -6.22 -2.79 13.33
N ILE A 21 -5.66 -1.80 12.63
CA ILE A 21 -4.33 -1.87 12.03
C ILE A 21 -3.32 -1.25 13.00
N THR A 22 -2.38 -2.07 13.50
CA THR A 22 -1.34 -1.63 14.45
C THR A 22 -0.03 -1.29 13.76
N LYS A 23 0.30 -1.96 12.65
CA LYS A 23 1.41 -1.62 11.74
C LYS A 23 0.99 -1.86 10.31
N SER A 24 1.51 -1.06 9.38
CA SER A 24 1.30 -1.27 7.95
C SER A 24 2.57 -1.05 7.17
N GLN A 25 2.76 -1.76 6.07
CA GLN A 25 3.84 -1.51 5.13
C GLN A 25 3.32 -1.72 3.72
N ILE A 26 3.67 -0.79 2.86
CA ILE A 26 3.30 -0.81 1.46
C ILE A 26 4.51 -1.24 0.67
N LEU A 27 4.37 -2.33 -0.07
CA LEU A 27 5.38 -2.86 -0.97
C LEU A 27 4.87 -2.73 -2.41
N GLN A 28 5.59 -2.02 -3.25
CA GLN A 28 5.33 -1.91 -4.67
C GLN A 28 6.53 -2.48 -5.42
N GLU A 29 6.44 -3.74 -5.82
CA GLU A 29 7.49 -4.39 -6.60
C GLU A 29 7.33 -4.13 -8.10
N LEU A 30 6.09 -3.96 -8.57
CA LEU A 30 5.72 -3.70 -9.95
C LEU A 30 4.85 -2.44 -10.05
N PRO A 31 4.81 -1.74 -11.20
CA PRO A 31 3.98 -0.54 -11.39
C PRO A 31 2.49 -0.77 -11.11
N ASP A 32 2.01 -1.96 -11.44
CA ASP A 32 0.63 -2.41 -11.43
C ASP A 32 0.34 -3.43 -10.32
N HIS A 33 1.24 -3.58 -9.35
CA HIS A 33 1.05 -4.47 -8.21
C HIS A 33 1.52 -3.85 -6.89
N ILE A 34 0.63 -3.83 -5.91
CA ILE A 34 0.87 -3.34 -4.55
C ILE A 34 0.50 -4.43 -3.55
N THR A 35 1.41 -4.71 -2.63
CA THR A 35 1.17 -5.56 -1.46
C THR A 35 1.08 -4.68 -0.21
N LEU A 36 0.00 -4.83 0.54
CA LEU A 36 -0.23 -4.18 1.83
C LEU A 36 0.01 -5.22 2.93
N LYS A 37 1.18 -5.14 3.59
CA LYS A 37 1.45 -5.94 4.77
C LYS A 37 0.85 -5.25 5.98
N LEU A 38 -0.03 -5.93 6.72
CA LEU A 38 -0.72 -5.39 7.88
C LEU A 38 -0.45 -6.26 9.11
N VAL A 39 -0.15 -5.61 10.23
CA VAL A 39 -0.28 -6.23 11.55
C VAL A 39 -1.57 -5.73 12.14
N THR A 40 -2.47 -6.63 12.49
CA THR A 40 -3.83 -6.29 12.90
C THR A 40 -4.18 -6.81 14.30
N ASP A 41 -5.18 -6.20 14.92
CA ASP A 41 -5.80 -6.69 16.15
C ASP A 41 -7.23 -7.22 15.89
N GLU A 42 -7.93 -7.58 16.96
CA GLU A 42 -9.30 -8.14 16.93
C GLU A 42 -10.36 -7.24 16.29
N ARG A 43 -10.08 -5.94 16.12
CA ARG A 43 -11.01 -4.97 15.51
C ARG A 43 -10.93 -4.98 13.99
N PHE A 44 -9.86 -5.52 13.41
CA PHE A 44 -9.75 -5.63 11.96
C PHE A 44 -10.57 -6.82 11.47
N ASN A 45 -11.65 -6.52 10.74
CA ASN A 45 -12.57 -7.50 10.21
C ASN A 45 -12.68 -7.35 8.68
N LYS A 46 -13.60 -8.10 8.07
CA LYS A 46 -13.76 -8.10 6.61
C LYS A 46 -14.26 -6.76 6.05
N ASP A 47 -15.10 -6.03 6.77
CA ASP A 47 -15.54 -4.69 6.38
C ASP A 47 -14.37 -3.69 6.38
N GLU A 48 -13.52 -3.75 7.40
CA GLU A 48 -12.30 -2.94 7.49
C GLU A 48 -11.33 -3.24 6.33
N GLU A 49 -11.16 -4.52 5.99
CA GLU A 49 -10.37 -4.95 4.83
C GLU A 49 -10.94 -4.42 3.52
N ASN A 50 -12.25 -4.55 3.30
CA ASN A 50 -12.91 -4.06 2.10
C ASN A 50 -12.83 -2.53 1.99
N ALA A 51 -13.08 -1.81 3.08
CA ALA A 51 -12.97 -0.36 3.13
C ALA A 51 -11.54 0.11 2.82
N LEU A 52 -10.52 -0.60 3.32
CA LEU A 52 -9.13 -0.34 2.99
C LEU A 52 -8.89 -0.54 1.49
N LEU A 53 -9.32 -1.67 0.93
CA LEU A 53 -9.16 -1.99 -0.49
C LEU A 53 -9.83 -0.96 -1.40
N GLU A 54 -11.06 -0.56 -1.10
CA GLU A 54 -11.80 0.45 -1.86
C GLU A 54 -11.09 1.81 -1.80
N ASN A 55 -10.64 2.22 -0.61
CA ASN A 55 -9.88 3.46 -0.45
C ASN A 55 -8.56 3.45 -1.22
N PHE A 56 -7.87 2.32 -1.26
CA PHE A 56 -6.68 2.16 -2.06
C PHE A 56 -7.02 2.22 -3.56
N ARG A 57 -7.97 1.41 -4.04
CA ARG A 57 -8.42 1.38 -5.44
C ARG A 57 -8.78 2.78 -5.95
N TYR A 58 -9.54 3.55 -5.18
CA TYR A 58 -9.90 4.94 -5.51
C TYR A 58 -8.69 5.85 -5.78
N ARG A 59 -7.56 5.61 -5.10
CA ARG A 59 -6.34 6.43 -5.20
C ARG A 59 -5.36 5.93 -6.26
N VAL A 60 -5.28 4.62 -6.44
CA VAL A 60 -4.27 3.97 -7.29
C VAL A 60 -4.80 3.65 -8.70
N GLY A 61 -6.12 3.57 -8.85
CA GLY A 61 -6.83 3.18 -10.06
C GLY A 61 -7.07 1.67 -10.16
N ASP A 62 -8.13 1.29 -10.88
CA ASP A 62 -8.59 -0.11 -10.98
C ASP A 62 -7.62 -1.06 -11.70
N ASN A 63 -6.66 -0.52 -12.46
CA ASN A 63 -5.67 -1.31 -13.19
C ASN A 63 -4.53 -1.82 -12.30
N VAL A 64 -4.47 -1.38 -11.04
CA VAL A 64 -3.44 -1.81 -10.09
C VAL A 64 -3.99 -2.95 -9.23
N LYS A 65 -3.33 -4.10 -9.28
CA LYS A 65 -3.61 -5.21 -8.37
C LYS A 65 -3.18 -4.82 -6.96
N ILE A 66 -4.08 -4.97 -5.99
CA ILE A 66 -3.80 -4.76 -4.56
C ILE A 66 -4.00 -6.08 -3.83
N GLU A 67 -2.99 -6.49 -3.07
CA GLU A 67 -3.01 -7.70 -2.25
C GLU A 67 -2.80 -7.31 -0.78
N ILE A 68 -3.59 -7.87 0.13
CA ILE A 68 -3.42 -7.68 1.57
C ILE A 68 -2.80 -8.95 2.16
N GLU A 69 -1.72 -8.77 2.92
CA GLU A 69 -1.03 -9.83 3.63
C GLU A 69 -1.04 -9.51 5.13
N ILE A 70 -1.77 -10.31 5.91
CA ILE A 70 -1.76 -10.18 7.36
C ILE A 70 -0.50 -10.87 7.90
N VAL A 71 0.34 -10.12 8.58
CA VAL A 71 1.63 -10.57 9.11
C VAL A 71 1.72 -10.36 10.62
N THR A 72 2.57 -11.13 11.29
CA THR A 72 2.74 -11.04 12.75
C THR A 72 3.56 -9.83 13.18
N ASP A 73 4.52 -9.38 12.36
CA ASP A 73 5.32 -8.18 12.59
C ASP A 73 5.86 -7.59 11.28
N ILE A 74 6.20 -6.29 11.33
CA ILE A 74 6.92 -5.60 10.25
C ILE A 74 8.23 -5.06 10.82
N PRO A 75 9.37 -5.70 10.51
CA PRO A 75 10.65 -5.34 11.11
C PRO A 75 11.18 -4.00 10.57
N ARG A 76 11.90 -3.29 11.44
CA ARG A 76 12.68 -2.10 11.06
C ARG A 76 13.94 -2.50 10.30
N THR A 77 14.54 -1.55 9.58
CA THR A 77 15.82 -1.80 8.91
C THR A 77 16.94 -2.04 9.93
N LYS A 78 18.09 -2.54 9.47
CA LYS A 78 19.30 -2.71 10.30
C LYS A 78 19.72 -1.43 11.05
N SER A 79 19.42 -0.26 10.49
CA SER A 79 19.68 1.05 11.11
C SER A 79 18.52 1.55 11.99
N GLY A 80 17.53 0.71 12.28
CA GLY A 80 16.36 1.06 13.11
C GLY A 80 15.29 1.91 12.41
N LYS A 81 15.44 2.24 11.11
CA LYS A 81 14.46 3.04 10.39
C LYS A 81 13.24 2.20 10.03
N TYR A 82 12.04 2.77 10.19
CA TYR A 82 10.81 2.16 9.70
C TYR A 82 10.57 2.57 8.25
N ARG A 83 10.67 1.61 7.31
CA ARG A 83 10.34 1.85 5.91
C ARG A 83 8.88 1.53 5.69
N TRP A 84 8.06 2.56 5.81
CA TRP A 84 6.61 2.42 5.66
C TRP A 84 6.19 2.14 4.21
N VAL A 85 6.86 2.78 3.24
CA VAL A 85 6.67 2.52 1.81
C VAL A 85 7.99 2.04 1.20
N ILE A 86 7.94 0.91 0.52
CA ILE A 86 9.05 0.33 -0.23
C ILE A 86 8.58 0.18 -1.67
N SER A 87 9.12 0.99 -2.58
CA SER A 87 8.87 0.85 -4.01
C SER A 87 10.18 0.48 -4.71
N LYS A 88 10.15 -0.60 -5.50
CA LYS A 88 11.24 -1.02 -6.40
C LYS A 88 11.09 -0.43 -7.80
N VAL A 89 9.98 0.28 -8.07
CA VAL A 89 9.72 0.93 -9.34
C VAL A 89 10.58 2.20 -9.44
N PRO A 90 11.38 2.38 -10.51
CA PRO A 90 12.24 3.54 -10.66
C PRO A 90 11.44 4.84 -10.72
N LYS A 91 11.95 5.89 -10.05
CA LYS A 91 11.41 7.25 -10.17
C LYS A 91 11.57 7.72 -11.61
N GLY A 92 10.50 7.67 -12.40
CA GLY A 92 10.46 8.28 -13.73
C GLY A 92 10.14 7.39 -14.92
N GLN A 93 9.71 6.13 -14.74
CA GLN A 93 9.08 5.40 -15.85
C GLN A 93 7.64 5.91 -16.07
N LEU A 94 7.55 7.10 -16.65
CA LEU A 94 6.39 7.50 -17.45
C LEU A 94 6.45 6.63 -18.71
N ASN A 95 5.45 5.79 -18.96
CA ASN A 95 5.25 5.30 -20.32
C ASN A 95 4.88 6.52 -21.18
N LYS A 96 5.89 7.14 -21.80
CA LYS A 96 5.70 8.11 -22.89
C LYS A 96 5.38 7.38 -24.20
N ASN A 97 4.44 6.45 -24.19
CA ASN A 97 3.95 5.81 -25.41
C ASN A 97 2.45 5.68 -25.31
N LEU A 98 1.75 6.79 -25.57
CA LEU A 98 0.48 6.78 -26.28
C LEU A 98 0.51 8.01 -27.19
N GLU A 99 0.40 7.70 -28.48
CA GLU A 99 0.48 8.56 -29.65
C GLU A 99 -0.59 9.67 -29.67
#